data_AF-A0A2H0X724-F1
#
_entry.id   AF-A0A2H0X724-F1
#
_cell.length_a   1.000
_cell.length_b   1.000
_cell.length_c   1.000
_cell.angle_alpha   90.00
_cell.angle_beta   90.00
_cell.angle_gamma   90.00
#
_symmetry.space_group_name_H-M   'P 1'
#
loop_
_entity.id
_entity.type
_entity.pdbx_description
1 polymer ?
#
loop_
_entity_poly.entity_id
_entity_poly.type
_entity_poly.pdbx_seq_one_letter_code
_entity_poly.pdbx_strand_id
1 'polypeptide(L)'
;MGAGQNNEQTRGQMGRGVGGSVSGEIISADDNSITVKTADGGGKIVVISEKTQINKASEAAKEDLAVGETVAVFGQENQDGTVTAENIQLNPTEQFSRTGNP
;
A
#
# COMPACT_ATOMS: atom_id res chain seq x y z
N MET A 1 -57.04 -1.09 4.67
CA MET A 1 -56.05 -2.13 5.01
C MET A 1 -55.11 -2.28 3.83
N GLY A 2 -53.81 -2.10 4.05
CA GLY A 2 -52.78 -2.35 3.03
C GLY A 2 -51.59 -1.39 3.09
N ALA A 3 -50.60 -1.72 3.93
CA ALA A 3 -49.17 -1.36 3.95
C ALA A 3 -48.77 0.09 3.56
N GLY A 4 -48.13 0.91 4.41
CA GLY A 4 -47.06 0.57 5.37
C GLY A 4 -45.71 0.49 4.65
N GLN A 5 -45.15 1.63 4.26
CA GLN A 5 -43.72 1.73 3.91
C GLN A 5 -43.13 2.86 4.72
N ASN A 6 -42.64 2.44 5.88
CA ASN A 6 -42.01 3.27 6.87
C ASN A 6 -40.64 3.72 6.37
N ASN A 7 -40.36 4.92 6.81
CA ASN A 7 -39.12 5.64 6.69
C ASN A 7 -38.04 4.93 7.52
N GLU A 8 -37.50 3.82 6.99
CA GLU A 8 -36.41 3.08 7.61
C GLU A 8 -35.08 3.58 7.05
N GLN A 9 -34.63 4.68 7.66
CA GLN A 9 -33.28 4.77 8.21
C GLN A 9 -32.24 3.91 7.48
N THR A 10 -31.83 4.36 6.28
CA THR A 10 -30.52 4.00 5.72
C THR A 10 -29.43 4.77 6.48
N ARG A 11 -29.43 4.62 7.81
CA ARG A 11 -28.30 4.83 8.72
C ARG A 11 -27.77 3.46 9.10
N GLY A 12 -27.54 2.63 8.09
CA GLY A 12 -26.90 1.34 8.22
C GLY A 12 -25.61 1.40 7.45
N GLN A 13 -24.51 1.63 8.19
CA GLN A 13 -23.22 1.07 7.81
C GLN A 13 -22.51 1.77 6.65
N MET A 14 -22.23 3.07 6.82
CA MET A 14 -20.95 3.62 6.37
C MET A 14 -19.84 3.11 7.30
N GLY A 15 -19.69 1.79 7.35
CA GLY A 15 -18.64 1.09 8.06
C GLY A 15 -17.34 1.32 7.31
N ARG A 16 -16.61 2.36 7.71
CA ARG A 16 -15.16 2.43 7.54
C ARG A 16 -14.56 1.06 7.85
N GLY A 17 -14.07 0.36 6.84
CA GLY A 17 -13.53 -0.98 7.04
C GLY A 17 -13.12 -1.73 5.79
N VAL A 18 -12.74 -1.03 4.72
CA VAL A 18 -12.01 -1.64 3.60
C VAL A 18 -10.57 -1.10 3.69
N GLY A 19 -9.67 -1.91 4.24
CA GLY A 19 -8.22 -1.69 4.25
C GLY A 19 -7.74 -0.45 5.02
N GLY A 20 -7.66 -0.54 6.34
CA GLY A 20 -6.99 0.51 7.13
C GLY A 20 -5.47 0.40 6.98
N SER A 21 -4.86 1.17 6.08
CA SER A 21 -3.41 1.35 6.06
C SER A 21 -2.96 2.07 7.34
N VAL A 22 -1.96 1.51 8.02
CA VAL A 22 -1.33 2.15 9.18
C VAL A 22 0.02 2.71 8.73
N SER A 23 0.17 4.03 8.82
CA SER A 23 1.44 4.72 8.58
C SER A 23 1.87 5.45 9.85
N GLY A 24 3.17 5.43 10.13
CA GLY A 24 3.71 6.04 11.32
C GLY A 24 5.08 5.50 11.70
N GLU A 25 5.51 5.86 12.92
CA GLU A 25 6.79 5.45 13.50
C GLU A 25 6.60 4.22 14.38
N ILE A 26 7.48 3.22 14.25
CA ILE A 26 7.47 2.05 15.14
C ILE A 26 8.07 2.46 16.48
N ILE A 27 7.29 2.40 17.56
CA ILE A 27 7.72 2.76 18.92
C ILE A 27 7.96 1.55 19.83
N SER A 28 7.49 0.37 19.43
CA SER A 28 7.77 -0.91 20.10
C SER A 28 7.66 -2.06 19.10
N ALA A 29 8.43 -3.12 19.33
CA ALA A 29 8.38 -4.35 18.54
C ALA A 29 8.48 -5.58 19.46
N ASP A 30 7.65 -6.56 19.16
CA ASP A 30 7.57 -7.89 19.79
C ASP A 30 7.71 -8.96 18.69
N ASP A 31 7.69 -10.25 19.06
CA ASP A 31 7.91 -11.37 18.13
C ASP A 31 6.91 -11.40 16.96
N ASN A 32 5.64 -11.07 17.20
CA ASN A 32 4.57 -11.12 16.21
C ASN A 32 3.76 -9.81 16.14
N SER A 33 4.25 -8.73 16.74
CA SER A 33 3.56 -7.45 16.70
C SER A 33 4.50 -6.26 16.74
N ILE A 34 4.06 -5.15 16.18
CA ILE A 34 4.70 -3.84 16.34
C ILE A 34 3.67 -2.82 16.81
N THR A 35 4.10 -1.87 17.62
CA THR A 35 3.28 -0.70 17.97
C THR A 35 3.73 0.48 17.12
N VAL A 36 2.83 1.00 16.29
CA VAL A 36 3.05 2.14 15.42
C VAL A 36 2.37 3.37 16.01
N LYS A 37 3.15 4.43 16.25
CA LYS A 37 2.65 5.76 16.56
C LYS A 37 2.16 6.42 15.27
N THR A 38 0.86 6.66 15.18
CA THR A 38 0.25 7.31 14.01
C THR A 38 0.44 8.82 14.06
N ALA A 39 0.31 9.48 12.90
CA ALA A 39 0.43 10.94 12.80
C ALA A 39 -0.61 11.69 13.67
N ASP A 40 -1.78 11.08 13.93
CA ASP A 40 -2.81 11.60 14.83
C ASP A 40 -2.41 11.56 16.32
N GLY A 41 -1.21 11.07 16.65
CA GLY A 41 -0.70 10.95 18.02
C GLY A 41 -1.17 9.72 18.78
N GLY A 42 -2.01 8.87 18.17
CA GLY A 42 -2.43 7.58 18.72
C GLY A 42 -1.40 6.47 18.50
N GLY A 43 -1.57 5.35 19.20
CA GLY A 43 -0.82 4.11 18.97
C GLY A 43 -1.70 3.03 18.35
N LYS A 44 -1.18 2.29 17.37
CA LYS A 44 -1.83 1.11 16.80
C LYS A 44 -0.91 -0.10 16.90
N ILE A 45 -1.46 -1.21 17.38
CA ILE A 45 -0.77 -2.50 17.39
C ILE A 45 -1.03 -3.18 16.04
N VAL A 46 0.03 -3.51 15.32
CA VAL A 46 0.01 -4.22 14.04
C VAL A 46 0.51 -5.64 14.29
N VAL A 47 -0.31 -6.63 13.98
CA VAL A 47 0.05 -8.05 14.11
C VAL A 47 0.72 -8.53 12.83
N ILE A 48 1.84 -9.22 12.98
CA ILE A 48 2.67 -9.77 11.90
C ILE A 48 2.50 -11.29 11.92
N SER A 49 2.24 -11.87 10.75
CA SER A 49 2.12 -13.31 10.54
C SER A 49 3.19 -13.80 9.56
N GLU A 50 3.36 -15.11 9.43
CA GLU A 50 4.26 -15.70 8.44
C GLU A 50 3.90 -15.34 6.98
N LYS A 51 2.66 -14.92 6.74
CA LYS A 51 2.19 -14.46 5.42
C LYS A 51 2.45 -12.97 5.18
N THR A 52 2.89 -12.22 6.19
CA THR A 52 3.13 -10.79 6.10
C THR A 52 4.40 -10.55 5.27
N GLN A 53 4.27 -9.91 4.11
CA GLN A 53 5.42 -9.51 3.30
C GLN A 53 6.00 -8.20 3.85
N ILE A 54 7.26 -8.23 4.27
CA ILE A 54 7.98 -7.06 4.76
C ILE A 54 8.96 -6.63 3.68
N ASN A 55 8.72 -5.46 3.10
CA ASN A 55 9.55 -4.90 2.05
C ASN A 55 10.25 -3.65 2.56
N LYS A 56 11.53 -3.53 2.26
CA LYS A 56 12.34 -2.36 2.60
C LYS A 56 12.79 -1.69 1.30
N ALA A 57 12.37 -0.45 1.10
CA ALA A 57 13.00 0.38 0.09
C ALA A 57 14.41 0.76 0.57
N SER A 58 15.40 0.55 -0.28
CA SER A 58 16.76 1.08 -0.10
C SER A 58 17.04 2.01 -1.26
N GLU A 59 17.84 3.06 -1.01
CA GLU A 59 18.41 3.84 -2.11
C GLU A 59 19.25 2.90 -2.97
N ALA A 60 19.04 2.97 -4.27
CA ALA A 60 19.77 2.21 -5.27
C ALA A 60 20.68 3.16 -6.04
N ALA A 61 21.89 2.72 -6.32
CA ALA A 61 22.82 3.46 -7.14
C ALA A 61 22.52 3.21 -8.63
N LYS A 62 23.04 4.08 -9.51
CA LYS A 62 22.86 3.88 -10.96
C LYS A 62 23.53 2.59 -11.43
N GLU A 63 24.57 2.17 -10.73
CA GLU A 63 25.32 0.94 -10.97
C GLU A 63 24.48 -0.32 -10.68
N ASP A 64 23.46 -0.22 -9.83
CA ASP A 64 22.53 -1.31 -9.53
C ASP A 64 21.50 -1.52 -10.65
N LEU A 65 21.42 -0.60 -11.63
CA LEU A 65 20.57 -0.75 -12.82
C LEU A 65 21.22 -1.73 -13.80
N ALA A 66 21.15 -3.02 -13.48
CA ALA A 66 21.67 -4.09 -14.32
C ALA A 66 20.64 -4.59 -15.34
N VAL A 67 21.13 -5.07 -16.49
CA VAL A 67 20.28 -5.72 -17.50
C VAL A 67 19.71 -7.02 -16.92
N GLY A 68 18.39 -7.17 -16.99
CA GLY A 68 17.68 -8.33 -16.43
C GLY A 68 16.94 -8.04 -15.12
N GLU A 69 17.19 -6.90 -14.48
CA GLU A 69 16.43 -6.46 -13.31
C GLU A 69 15.03 -5.97 -13.70
N THR A 70 14.04 -6.28 -12.87
CA THR A 70 12.69 -5.74 -13.01
C THR A 70 12.64 -4.35 -12.36
N VAL A 71 12.20 -3.36 -13.12
CA VAL A 71 12.13 -1.97 -12.65
C VAL A 71 10.77 -1.35 -12.94
N ALA A 72 10.32 -0.46 -12.06
CA ALA A 72 9.23 0.47 -12.33
C ALA A 72 9.81 1.87 -12.48
N VAL A 73 9.61 2.48 -13.64
CA VAL A 73 10.06 3.83 -13.95
C VAL A 73 8.87 4.77 -13.89
N PHE A 74 8.95 5.80 -13.05
CA PHE A 74 7.97 6.87 -12.95
C PHE A 74 8.61 8.16 -13.47
N GLY A 75 7.96 8.80 -14.44
CA GLY A 75 8.47 10.00 -15.06
C GLY A 75 7.61 10.45 -16.25
N GLN A 76 8.15 11.35 -17.06
CA GLN A 76 7.44 11.94 -18.19
C GLN A 76 7.83 11.22 -19.50
N GLU A 77 6.82 10.73 -20.22
CA GLU A 77 6.99 10.26 -21.60
C GLU A 77 7.13 11.46 -22.55
N ASN A 78 8.15 11.41 -23.41
CA ASN A 78 8.47 12.45 -24.38
C ASN A 78 7.91 12.08 -25.77
N GLN A 79 7.77 13.09 -26.66
CA GLN A 79 7.18 12.90 -27.99
C GLN A 79 8.00 11.99 -28.93
N ASP A 80 9.28 11.80 -28.63
CA ASP A 80 10.19 10.89 -29.30
C ASP A 80 10.09 9.43 -28.80
N GLY A 81 9.20 9.15 -27.84
CA GLY A 81 8.98 7.81 -27.29
C GLY A 81 9.95 7.41 -26.18
N THR A 82 10.79 8.33 -25.72
CA THR A 82 11.67 8.14 -24.56
C THR A 82 10.96 8.56 -23.27
N VAL A 83 11.42 8.06 -22.12
CA VAL A 83 10.90 8.45 -20.80
C VAL A 83 12.00 9.14 -20.00
N THR A 84 11.73 10.36 -19.56
CA THR A 84 12.57 11.07 -18.58
C THR A 84 12.19 10.61 -17.19
N ALA A 85 13.00 9.74 -16.58
CA ALA A 85 12.72 9.18 -15.27
C ALA A 85 12.91 10.23 -14.15
N GLU A 86 11.90 10.38 -13.30
CA GLU A 86 11.98 11.17 -12.06
C GLU A 86 12.21 10.27 -10.84
N ASN A 87 11.70 9.03 -10.88
CA ASN A 87 11.91 8.03 -9.86
C ASN A 87 11.98 6.63 -10.48
N ILE A 88 12.98 5.84 -10.08
CA ILE A 88 13.12 4.44 -10.49
C ILE A 88 13.05 3.57 -9.25
N GLN A 89 12.14 2.59 -9.27
CA GLN A 89 12.05 1.58 -8.23
C GLN A 89 12.58 0.25 -8.77
N LEU A 90 13.65 -0.24 -8.16
CA LEU A 90 14.16 -1.59 -8.40
C LEU A 90 13.29 -2.62 -7.69
N ASN A 91 13.09 -3.77 -8.33
CA ASN A 91 12.33 -4.90 -7.80
C ASN A 91 10.99 -4.46 -7.18
N PRO A 92 10.14 -3.74 -7.94
CA PRO A 92 8.83 -3.35 -7.46
C PRO A 92 8.09 -4.63 -7.08
N THR A 93 7.64 -4.72 -5.82
CA THR A 93 6.87 -5.87 -5.35
C THR A 93 5.76 -6.13 -6.36
N GLU A 94 5.70 -7.35 -6.90
CA GLU A 94 4.83 -7.79 -8.00
C GLU A 94 3.31 -7.70 -7.71
N GLN A 95 2.90 -6.88 -6.75
CA GLN A 95 1.50 -6.56 -6.50
C GLN A 95 0.83 -5.93 -7.73
N PHE A 96 1.60 -5.29 -8.63
CA PHE A 96 1.12 -4.83 -9.93
C PHE A 96 0.70 -5.97 -10.88
N SER A 97 1.18 -7.20 -10.66
CA SER A 97 0.87 -8.35 -11.52
C SER A 97 -0.31 -9.20 -11.02
N ARG A 98 -0.94 -8.84 -9.88
CA ARG A 98 -2.07 -9.61 -9.29
C ARG A 98 -3.45 -8.98 -9.45
N THR A 99 -3.59 -7.91 -10.23
CA THR A 99 -4.90 -7.37 -10.66
C THR A 99 -5.17 -7.60 -12.15
N GLY A 100 -4.39 -8.47 -12.80
CA GLY A 100 -4.59 -8.88 -14.19
C GLY A 100 -5.12 -10.31 -14.33
N ASN A 101 -6.45 -10.46 -14.25
CA ASN A 101 -7.29 -11.52 -14.84
C ASN A 101 -7.27 -12.94 -14.20
N PRO A 102 -8.35 -13.75 -14.34
CA PRO A 102 -9.29 -13.87 -15.46
C PRO A 102 -10.55 -13.00 -15.44
#